data_AF-A0A7J3I8K0-F1
#
_entry.id   AF-A0A7J3I8K0-F1
#
_cell.length_a   1.000
_cell.length_b   1.000
_cell.length_c   1.000
_cell.angle_alpha   90.00
_cell.angle_beta   90.00
_cell.angle_gamma   90.00
#
_symmetry.space_group_name_H-M   'P 1'
#
loop_
_entity.id
_entity.type
_entity.pdbx_description
1 polymer ?
#
loop_
_entity_poly.entity_id
_entity_poly.type
_entity_poly.pdbx_seq_one_letter_code
_entity_poly.pdbx_strand_id
1 'polypeptide(L)'
;MTEIIDHLTKIVKMVQSSKCIPYEISNRIVNRLTQSKRAVLNAISSLEATIKSIASYNPVREDILSSLLNMATRLIECRNSVGESIDDIIQLECREEIQNSLAALSNYIDTSLIIILALILTVSSMVKVNQKVGKRLSSIAASMLFASMMNIHMEPIQKIFSKCFYREIKVRSVPI
;
A
#
# COMPACT_ATOMS: atom_id res chain seq x y z
N MET A 1 9.05 8.12 2.02
CA MET A 1 9.28 6.65 2.07
C MET A 1 9.90 6.19 3.40
N THR A 2 10.82 6.93 4.02
CA THR A 2 11.29 6.63 5.39
C THR A 2 10.14 6.55 6.39
N GLU A 3 9.14 7.43 6.25
CA GLU A 3 7.92 7.40 7.05
C GLU A 3 7.13 6.08 6.96
N ILE A 4 7.14 5.40 5.80
CA ILE A 4 6.51 4.07 5.62
C ILE A 4 7.24 3.04 6.49
N ILE A 5 8.58 3.06 6.47
CA ILE A 5 9.42 2.16 7.27
C ILE A 5 9.23 2.38 8.77
N ASP A 6 9.12 3.65 9.18
CA ASP A 6 8.91 4.03 10.57
C ASP A 6 7.53 3.58 11.06
N HIS A 7 6.48 3.77 10.25
CA HIS A 7 5.12 3.31 10.56
C HIS A 7 5.04 1.78 10.62
N LEU A 8 5.63 1.07 9.67
CA LEU A 8 5.72 -0.40 9.72
C LEU A 8 6.37 -0.87 11.02
N THR A 9 7.46 -0.21 11.43
CA THR A 9 8.17 -0.53 12.69
C THR A 9 7.30 -0.23 13.91
N LYS A 10 6.61 0.90 13.93
CA LYS A 10 5.69 1.30 15.00
C LYS A 10 4.57 0.28 15.16
N ILE A 11 3.90 -0.08 14.07
CA ILE A 11 2.76 -1.00 14.08
C ILE A 11 3.19 -2.39 14.54
N VAL A 12 4.32 -2.91 14.06
CA VAL A 12 4.86 -4.20 14.51
C VAL A 12 5.04 -4.19 16.04
N LYS A 13 5.63 -3.14 16.60
CA LYS A 13 5.79 -3.00 18.06
C LYS A 13 4.44 -2.96 18.77
N MET A 14 3.48 -2.19 18.26
CA MET A 14 2.14 -2.07 18.85
C MET A 14 1.40 -3.40 18.87
N VAL A 15 1.49 -4.18 17.78
CA VAL A 15 0.86 -5.52 17.66
C VAL A 15 1.54 -6.53 18.58
N GLN A 16 2.87 -6.45 18.75
CA GLN A 16 3.60 -7.33 19.67
C GLN A 16 3.36 -7.00 21.15
N SER A 17 3.23 -5.72 21.51
CA SER A 17 2.94 -5.29 22.89
C SER A 17 1.47 -5.50 23.29
N SER A 18 0.68 -5.97 22.35
CA SER A 18 -0.76 -5.96 22.40
C SER A 18 -1.28 -7.25 23.06
N LYS A 19 -1.93 -7.12 24.23
CA LYS A 19 -2.44 -8.27 24.99
C LYS A 19 -3.77 -8.83 24.47
N CYS A 20 -4.56 -8.01 23.79
CA CYS A 20 -5.88 -8.41 23.28
C CYS A 20 -5.88 -8.92 21.82
N ILE A 21 -4.72 -9.05 21.16
CA ILE A 21 -4.64 -9.74 19.86
C ILE A 21 -4.20 -11.18 20.10
N PRO A 22 -4.95 -12.18 19.66
CA PRO A 22 -4.53 -13.58 19.71
C PRO A 22 -3.15 -13.77 19.09
N TYR A 23 -2.33 -14.64 19.69
CA TYR A 23 -0.95 -14.87 19.25
C TYR A 23 -0.85 -15.18 17.74
N GLU A 24 -1.76 -15.99 17.22
CA GLU A 24 -1.79 -16.38 15.80
C GLU A 24 -2.00 -15.18 14.86
N ILE A 25 -2.94 -14.29 15.22
CA ILE A 25 -3.23 -13.07 14.45
C ILE A 25 -2.04 -12.11 14.56
N SER A 26 -1.52 -11.92 15.77
CA SER A 26 -0.34 -11.09 16.01
C SER A 26 0.86 -11.54 15.18
N ASN A 27 1.18 -12.84 15.21
CA ASN A 27 2.31 -13.40 14.47
C ASN A 27 2.12 -13.25 12.95
N ARG A 28 0.90 -13.45 12.44
CA ARG A 28 0.57 -13.25 11.03
C ARG A 28 0.82 -11.81 10.57
N ILE A 29 0.28 -10.83 11.31
CA ILE A 29 0.45 -9.40 11.00
C ILE A 29 1.93 -9.02 11.09
N VAL A 30 2.62 -9.40 12.16
CA VAL A 30 4.05 -9.08 12.35
C VAL A 30 4.89 -9.63 11.21
N ASN A 31 4.65 -10.87 10.79
CA ASN A 31 5.39 -11.49 9.70
C ASN A 31 5.15 -10.76 8.37
N ARG A 32 3.89 -10.45 8.03
CA ARG A 32 3.55 -9.69 6.82
C ARG A 32 4.23 -8.32 6.81
N LEU A 33 4.02 -7.51 7.85
CA LEU A 33 4.56 -6.15 7.91
C LEU A 33 6.10 -6.14 7.93
N THR A 34 6.73 -7.14 8.56
CA THR A 34 8.19 -7.28 8.53
C THR A 34 8.72 -7.62 7.15
N GLN A 35 8.03 -8.50 6.41
CA GLN A 35 8.38 -8.82 5.02
C GLN A 35 8.22 -7.59 4.12
N SER A 36 7.10 -6.86 4.24
CA SER A 36 6.89 -5.60 3.50
C SER A 36 7.98 -4.58 3.81
N LYS A 37 8.36 -4.42 5.09
CA LYS A 37 9.46 -3.54 5.49
C LYS A 37 10.77 -3.87 4.78
N ARG A 38 11.16 -5.16 4.73
CA ARG A 38 12.38 -5.60 4.05
C ARG A 38 12.31 -5.34 2.53
N ALA A 39 11.17 -5.64 1.91
CA ALA A 39 10.99 -5.44 0.48
C ALA A 39 11.08 -3.95 0.09
N VAL A 40 10.47 -3.05 0.87
CA VAL A 40 10.54 -1.60 0.65
C VAL A 40 11.96 -1.08 0.86
N LEU A 41 12.65 -1.50 1.93
CA LEU A 41 14.06 -1.13 2.16
C LEU A 41 14.98 -1.54 1.00
N ASN A 42 14.79 -2.76 0.49
CA ASN A 42 15.56 -3.24 -0.66
C ASN A 42 15.28 -2.39 -1.91
N ALA A 43 14.02 -2.03 -2.16
CA ALA A 43 13.66 -1.17 -3.29
C ALA A 43 14.26 0.24 -3.17
N ILE A 44 14.25 0.83 -1.97
CA ILE A 44 14.90 2.13 -1.70
C ILE A 44 16.39 2.03 -1.99
N SER A 45 17.06 1.02 -1.45
CA SER A 45 18.50 0.80 -1.64
C SER A 45 18.87 0.62 -3.12
N SER A 46 18.06 -0.14 -3.87
CA SER A 46 18.24 -0.29 -5.32
C SER A 46 18.10 1.03 -6.07
N LEU A 47 17.09 1.85 -5.74
CA LEU A 47 16.91 3.15 -6.37
C LEU A 47 18.07 4.10 -6.04
N GLU A 48 18.54 4.13 -4.81
CA GLU A 48 19.69 4.94 -4.40
C GLU A 48 20.98 4.55 -5.16
N ALA A 49 21.22 3.25 -5.34
CA ALA A 49 22.35 2.76 -6.13
C ALA A 49 22.25 3.22 -7.60
N THR A 50 21.05 3.15 -8.20
CA THR A 50 20.79 3.64 -9.56
C THR A 50 21.01 5.15 -9.66
N ILE A 51 20.54 5.94 -8.68
CA ILE A 51 20.76 7.40 -8.61
C ILE A 51 22.25 7.74 -8.55
N LYS A 52 23.02 7.04 -7.70
CA LYS A 52 24.47 7.24 -7.59
C LYS A 52 25.19 6.91 -8.91
N SER A 53 24.75 5.87 -9.62
CA SER A 53 25.29 5.50 -10.94
C SER A 53 25.04 6.58 -12.01
N ILE A 54 23.90 7.27 -11.98
CA ILE A 54 23.58 8.38 -12.92
C ILE A 54 24.47 9.59 -12.67
N ALA A 55 24.72 9.92 -11.41
CA ALA A 55 25.61 11.03 -11.04
C ALA A 55 27.05 10.82 -11.56
N SER A 56 27.42 9.57 -11.92
CA SER A 56 28.72 9.20 -12.48
C SER A 56 28.81 9.11 -14.02
N TYR A 57 27.91 9.76 -14.79
CA TYR A 57 28.02 9.97 -16.26
C TYR A 57 27.97 8.71 -17.16
N ASN A 58 26.93 7.87 -17.02
CA ASN A 58 26.59 6.80 -17.99
C ASN A 58 25.17 7.00 -18.57
N PRO A 59 24.79 6.42 -19.72
CA PRO A 59 23.44 6.54 -20.27
C PRO A 59 22.47 5.59 -19.53
N VAL A 60 22.13 5.92 -18.28
CA VAL A 60 21.41 5.09 -17.28
C VAL A 60 19.88 5.28 -17.34
N ARG A 61 19.28 5.46 -18.53
CA ARG A 61 17.85 5.81 -18.61
C ARG A 61 16.89 4.63 -18.38
N GLU A 62 17.21 3.42 -18.85
CA GLU A 62 16.36 2.22 -18.63
C GLU A 62 16.43 1.70 -17.19
N ASP A 63 17.56 1.86 -16.51
CA ASP A 63 17.77 1.38 -15.14
C ASP A 63 16.95 2.14 -14.10
N ILE A 64 16.74 3.45 -14.33
CA ILE A 64 15.85 4.29 -13.50
C ILE A 64 14.43 3.76 -13.57
N LEU A 65 13.94 3.55 -14.79
CA LEU A 65 12.57 3.13 -15.02
C LEU A 65 12.31 1.75 -14.41
N SER A 66 13.26 0.83 -14.55
CA SER A 66 13.22 -0.48 -13.88
C SER A 66 13.20 -0.36 -12.35
N SER A 67 14.04 0.52 -11.78
CA SER A 67 14.12 0.75 -10.33
C SER A 67 12.83 1.35 -9.77
N LEU A 68 12.26 2.34 -10.46
CA LEU A 68 10.98 2.96 -10.09
C LEU A 68 9.81 1.97 -10.21
N LEU A 69 9.78 1.13 -11.25
CA LEU A 69 8.78 0.09 -11.42
C LEU A 69 8.86 -0.96 -10.30
N ASN A 70 10.06 -1.41 -9.94
CA ASN A 70 10.27 -2.31 -8.80
C ASN A 70 9.73 -1.69 -7.51
N MET A 71 10.02 -0.40 -7.28
CA MET A 71 9.53 0.32 -6.11
C MET A 71 8.00 0.42 -6.07
N ALA A 72 7.36 0.74 -7.19
CA ALA A 72 5.91 0.74 -7.30
C ALA A 72 5.31 -0.63 -6.98
N THR A 73 5.89 -1.72 -7.52
CA THR A 73 5.46 -3.09 -7.20
C THR A 73 5.57 -3.39 -5.71
N ARG A 74 6.68 -3.04 -5.06
CA ARG A 74 6.87 -3.31 -3.61
C ARG A 74 5.91 -2.51 -2.74
N LEU A 75 5.57 -1.29 -3.14
CA LEU A 75 4.59 -0.48 -2.43
C LEU A 75 3.16 -1.02 -2.62
N ILE A 76 2.80 -1.54 -3.80
CA ILE A 76 1.51 -2.22 -4.01
C ILE A 76 1.41 -3.47 -3.13
N GLU A 77 2.46 -4.31 -3.10
CA GLU A 77 2.52 -5.49 -2.23
C GLU A 77 2.39 -5.10 -0.74
N CYS A 78 3.06 -4.02 -0.34
CA CYS A 78 2.95 -3.45 1.01
C CYS A 78 1.52 -2.99 1.30
N ARG A 79 0.86 -2.28 0.36
CA ARG A 79 -0.52 -1.82 0.50
C ARG A 79 -1.48 -2.98 0.72
N ASN A 80 -1.35 -4.04 -0.09
CA ASN A 80 -2.18 -5.23 0.04
C ASN A 80 -1.97 -5.91 1.41
N SER A 81 -0.70 -6.01 1.85
CA SER A 81 -0.36 -6.57 3.16
C SER A 81 -0.95 -5.74 4.32
N VAL A 82 -0.98 -4.42 4.18
CA VAL A 82 -1.61 -3.50 5.14
C VAL A 82 -3.13 -3.67 5.14
N GLY A 83 -3.76 -3.78 3.97
CA GLY A 83 -5.19 -4.07 3.83
C GLY A 83 -5.59 -5.37 4.54
N GLU A 84 -4.89 -6.47 4.26
CA GLU A 84 -5.12 -7.75 4.95
C GLU A 84 -4.91 -7.65 6.47
N SER A 85 -3.96 -6.81 6.92
CA SER A 85 -3.73 -6.59 8.35
C SER A 85 -4.84 -5.75 8.99
N ILE A 86 -5.48 -4.85 8.25
CA ILE A 86 -6.67 -4.13 8.71
C ILE A 86 -7.82 -5.13 8.86
N ASP A 87 -8.04 -5.99 7.87
CA ASP A 87 -9.11 -7.00 7.90
C ASP A 87 -8.93 -8.00 9.07
N ASP A 88 -7.69 -8.37 9.40
CA ASP A 88 -7.40 -9.20 10.56
C ASP A 88 -7.70 -8.50 11.90
N ILE A 89 -7.59 -7.17 11.97
CA ILE A 89 -7.80 -6.39 13.21
C ILE A 89 -9.22 -5.82 13.30
N ILE A 90 -9.95 -5.65 12.19
CA ILE A 90 -11.30 -5.08 12.19
C ILE A 90 -12.31 -5.94 12.96
N GLN A 91 -12.03 -7.24 13.04
CA GLN A 91 -12.81 -8.21 13.81
C GLN A 91 -12.51 -8.15 15.32
N LEU A 92 -11.53 -7.35 15.75
CA LEU A 92 -11.11 -7.24 17.14
C LEU A 92 -11.56 -5.90 17.73
N GLU A 93 -12.52 -5.97 18.67
CA GLU A 93 -13.19 -4.80 19.26
C GLU A 93 -12.27 -3.84 20.06
N CYS A 94 -11.04 -4.27 20.38
CA CYS A 94 -10.15 -3.58 21.32
C CYS A 94 -8.97 -2.82 20.67
N ARG A 95 -9.02 -2.48 19.37
CA ARG A 95 -7.81 -2.11 18.60
C ARG A 95 -7.86 -0.87 17.70
N GLU A 96 -8.62 0.14 18.11
CA GLU A 96 -8.73 1.41 17.39
C GLU A 96 -7.37 2.07 17.07
N GLU A 97 -6.41 2.07 18.01
CA GLU A 97 -5.09 2.70 17.80
C GLU A 97 -4.25 2.01 16.72
N ILE A 98 -4.33 0.67 16.63
CA ILE A 98 -3.61 -0.10 15.61
C ILE A 98 -4.28 0.07 14.24
N GLN A 99 -5.62 0.06 14.20
CA GLN A 99 -6.39 0.33 12.99
C GLN A 99 -6.07 1.72 12.44
N ASN A 100 -6.07 2.76 13.29
CA ASN A 100 -5.71 4.12 12.90
C ASN A 100 -4.28 4.21 12.37
N SER A 101 -3.34 3.50 13.00
CA SER A 101 -1.94 3.47 12.55
C SER A 101 -1.79 2.75 11.19
N LEU A 102 -2.51 1.66 10.97
CA LEU A 102 -2.55 0.95 9.68
C LEU A 102 -3.22 1.79 8.57
N ALA A 103 -4.30 2.50 8.89
CA ALA A 103 -4.95 3.41 7.96
C ALA A 103 -4.03 4.58 7.56
N ALA A 104 -3.33 5.17 8.53
CA ALA A 104 -2.32 6.19 8.26
C ALA A 104 -1.20 5.65 7.36
N LEU A 105 -0.68 4.45 7.64
CA LEU A 105 0.31 3.79 6.79
C LEU A 105 -0.22 3.57 5.36
N SER A 106 -1.48 3.14 5.19
CA SER A 106 -2.10 3.00 3.87
C SER A 106 -2.08 4.32 3.10
N ASN A 107 -2.41 5.44 3.75
CA ASN A 107 -2.38 6.77 3.12
C ASN A 107 -0.96 7.19 2.69
N TYR A 108 0.06 6.90 3.52
CA TYR A 108 1.46 7.16 3.17
C TYR A 108 1.92 6.32 1.97
N ILE A 109 1.48 5.07 1.88
CA ILE A 109 1.77 4.18 0.74
C ILE A 109 1.11 4.73 -0.52
N ASP A 110 -0.18 5.08 -0.46
CA ASP A 110 -0.92 5.63 -1.60
C ASP A 110 -0.30 6.93 -2.12
N THR A 111 0.09 7.83 -1.22
CA THR A 111 0.77 9.09 -1.57
C THR A 111 2.13 8.83 -2.25
N SER A 112 2.92 7.91 -1.70
CA SER A 112 4.24 7.55 -2.26
C SER A 112 4.10 6.91 -3.64
N LEU A 113 3.07 6.07 -3.81
CA LEU A 113 2.73 5.42 -5.07
C LEU A 113 2.36 6.42 -6.16
N ILE A 114 1.57 7.46 -5.85
CA ILE A 114 1.23 8.54 -6.78
C ILE A 114 2.50 9.27 -7.25
N ILE A 115 3.39 9.62 -6.32
CA ILE A 115 4.66 10.29 -6.64
C ILE A 115 5.53 9.42 -7.56
N ILE A 116 5.68 8.13 -7.23
CA ILE A 116 6.49 7.22 -8.05
C ILE A 116 5.88 7.05 -9.44
N LEU A 117 4.56 6.94 -9.57
CA LEU A 117 3.92 6.90 -10.88
C LEU A 117 4.16 8.16 -11.70
N ALA A 118 4.05 9.34 -11.09
CA ALA A 118 4.36 10.59 -11.75
C ALA A 118 5.81 10.60 -12.27
N LEU A 119 6.76 10.13 -11.46
CA LEU A 119 8.17 9.98 -11.86
C LEU A 119 8.35 8.98 -13.01
N ILE A 120 7.67 7.83 -12.96
CA ILE A 120 7.71 6.84 -14.05
C ILE A 120 7.19 7.48 -15.34
N LEU A 121 6.08 8.24 -15.30
CA LEU A 121 5.54 8.94 -16.47
C LEU A 121 6.50 10.01 -17.00
N THR A 122 7.13 10.80 -16.13
CA THR A 122 8.12 11.82 -16.53
C THR A 122 9.37 11.19 -17.13
N VAL A 123 9.94 10.15 -16.53
CA VAL A 123 11.11 9.45 -17.08
C VAL A 123 10.75 8.78 -18.41
N SER A 124 9.55 8.22 -18.50
CA SER A 124 9.04 7.59 -19.71
C SER A 124 8.77 8.59 -20.83
N SER A 125 8.37 9.84 -20.58
CA SER A 125 8.23 10.83 -21.64
C SER A 125 9.59 11.36 -22.14
N MET A 126 10.62 11.31 -21.29
CA MET A 126 12.00 11.67 -21.62
C MET A 126 12.78 10.57 -22.36
N VAL A 127 12.26 9.34 -22.38
CA VAL A 127 12.86 8.18 -23.07
C VAL A 127 11.88 7.78 -24.16
N LYS A 128 12.29 7.62 -25.42
CA LYS A 128 11.42 6.96 -26.40
C LYS A 128 11.16 5.53 -25.91
N VAL A 129 10.03 5.31 -25.21
CA VAL A 129 9.79 4.09 -24.42
C VAL A 129 9.76 2.88 -25.32
N ASN A 130 10.63 1.92 -25.04
CA ASN A 130 10.61 0.60 -25.66
C ASN A 130 9.24 -0.08 -25.37
N GLN A 131 8.54 -0.59 -26.40
CA GLN A 131 7.14 -1.05 -26.30
C GLN A 131 6.86 -2.04 -25.14
N LYS A 132 7.85 -2.84 -24.76
CA LYS A 132 7.76 -3.80 -23.64
C LYS A 132 7.62 -3.12 -22.28
N VAL A 133 8.30 -1.99 -22.08
CA VAL A 133 8.23 -1.20 -20.85
C VAL A 133 6.92 -0.41 -20.80
N GLY A 134 6.47 0.12 -21.94
CA GLY A 134 5.16 0.77 -22.06
C GLY A 134 3.98 -0.13 -21.66
N LYS A 135 4.02 -1.43 -22.02
CA LYS A 135 3.00 -2.41 -21.61
C LYS A 135 2.97 -2.69 -20.10
N ARG A 136 4.13 -2.71 -19.44
CA ARG A 136 4.21 -2.86 -17.97
C ARG A 136 3.68 -1.61 -17.26
N LEU A 137 4.04 -0.45 -17.78
CA LEU A 137 3.55 0.86 -17.34
C LEU A 137 2.04 0.98 -17.39
N SER A 138 1.43 0.62 -18.53
CA SER A 138 -0.02 0.65 -18.69
C SER A 138 -0.72 -0.38 -17.80
N SER A 139 -0.13 -1.56 -17.58
CA SER A 139 -0.66 -2.55 -16.63
C SER A 139 -0.62 -2.04 -15.18
N ILE A 140 0.48 -1.45 -14.72
CA ILE A 140 0.61 -0.94 -13.35
C ILE A 140 -0.29 0.28 -13.14
N ALA A 141 -0.30 1.22 -14.09
CA ALA A 141 -1.20 2.37 -14.06
C ALA A 141 -2.68 1.95 -14.08
N ALA A 142 -3.05 0.92 -14.85
CA ALA A 142 -4.41 0.37 -14.86
C ALA A 142 -4.78 -0.31 -13.53
N SER A 143 -3.91 -1.15 -12.98
CA SER A 143 -4.11 -1.79 -11.67
C SER A 143 -4.23 -0.75 -10.53
N MET A 144 -3.51 0.37 -10.64
CA MET A 144 -3.53 1.45 -9.65
C MET A 144 -4.70 2.42 -9.82
N LEU A 145 -5.08 2.78 -11.05
CA LEU A 145 -6.34 3.49 -11.32
C LEU A 145 -7.52 2.66 -10.82
N PHE A 146 -7.50 1.35 -11.06
CA PHE A 146 -8.49 0.44 -10.53
C PHE A 146 -8.46 0.40 -8.99
N ALA A 147 -7.28 0.25 -8.37
CA ALA A 147 -7.16 0.24 -6.90
C ALA A 147 -7.56 1.58 -6.25
N SER A 148 -7.26 2.71 -6.89
CA SER A 148 -7.61 4.06 -6.43
C SER A 148 -9.10 4.36 -6.65
N MET A 149 -9.68 3.94 -7.78
CA MET A 149 -11.12 4.01 -8.02
C MET A 149 -11.87 3.13 -7.02
N MET A 150 -11.39 1.91 -6.77
CA MET A 150 -11.98 1.04 -5.75
C MET A 150 -11.88 1.68 -4.37
N ASN A 151 -10.81 2.40 -4.02
CA ASN A 151 -10.70 3.08 -2.73
C ASN A 151 -11.66 4.29 -2.61
N ILE A 152 -11.72 5.15 -3.64
CA ILE A 152 -12.61 6.32 -3.71
C ILE A 152 -14.09 5.91 -3.73
N HIS A 153 -14.42 4.77 -4.33
CA HIS A 153 -15.79 4.28 -4.44
C HIS A 153 -16.20 3.29 -3.34
N MET A 154 -15.28 2.52 -2.74
CA MET A 154 -15.63 1.58 -1.68
C MET A 154 -16.07 2.28 -0.40
N GLU A 155 -15.50 3.42 -0.02
CA GLU A 155 -15.94 4.10 1.21
C GLU A 155 -17.40 4.64 1.09
N PRO A 156 -17.80 5.30 -0.01
CA PRO A 156 -19.20 5.65 -0.27
C PRO A 156 -20.10 4.44 -0.50
N ILE A 157 -19.64 3.42 -1.24
CA ILE A 157 -20.42 2.20 -1.52
C ILE A 157 -20.63 1.42 -0.23
N GLN A 158 -19.64 1.24 0.64
CA GLN A 158 -19.80 0.65 1.97
C GLN A 158 -20.71 1.50 2.86
N LYS A 159 -20.63 2.84 2.81
CA LYS A 159 -21.59 3.74 3.50
C LYS A 159 -23.02 3.62 2.96
N ILE A 160 -23.19 3.38 1.66
CA ILE A 160 -24.50 3.14 1.03
C ILE A 160 -25.01 1.75 1.41
N PHE A 161 -24.20 0.70 1.27
CA PHE A 161 -24.54 -0.68 1.65
C PHE A 161 -24.89 -0.78 3.14
N SER A 162 -24.08 -0.20 4.03
CA SER A 162 -24.39 -0.17 5.47
C SER A 162 -25.68 0.60 5.78
N LYS A 163 -25.97 1.72 5.09
CA LYS A 163 -27.24 2.45 5.24
C LYS A 163 -28.45 1.69 4.67
N CYS A 164 -28.27 0.96 3.57
CA CYS A 164 -29.32 0.17 2.94
C CYS A 164 -29.65 -1.08 3.78
N PHE A 165 -28.65 -1.80 4.29
CA PHE A 165 -28.86 -2.99 5.12
C PHE A 165 -29.30 -2.66 6.55
N TYR A 166 -28.87 -1.55 7.16
CA TYR A 166 -29.41 -1.13 8.48
C TYR A 166 -30.88 -0.71 8.42
N ARG A 167 -31.37 -0.22 7.27
CA ARG A 167 -32.79 0.12 7.10
C ARG A 167 -33.67 -1.12 7.00
N GLU A 168 -33.22 -2.20 6.33
CA GLU A 168 -34.02 -3.42 6.24
C GLU A 168 -34.12 -4.20 7.56
N ILE A 169 -33.07 -4.17 8.40
CA ILE A 169 -33.11 -4.83 9.72
C ILE A 169 -34.05 -4.08 10.68
N LYS A 170 -34.12 -2.75 10.61
CA LYS A 170 -35.02 -1.94 11.48
C LYS A 170 -36.49 -1.97 11.06
N VAL A 171 -36.80 -2.24 9.80
CA VAL A 171 -38.20 -2.35 9.31
C VAL A 171 -38.80 -3.73 9.59
N ARG A 172 -37.98 -4.77 9.83
CA ARG A 172 -38.45 -6.10 10.24
C ARG A 172 -38.52 -6.33 11.75
N SER A 173 -38.13 -5.36 12.58
CA SER A 173 -38.21 -5.43 14.04
C SER A 173 -39.27 -4.49 14.61
N VAL A 174 -40.47 -4.48 14.02
CA VAL A 174 -41.67 -4.00 14.73
C VAL A 174 -42.21 -5.20 15.52
N PRO A 175 -42.27 -5.14 16.86
CA PRO A 175 -42.87 -6.19 17.64
C PRO A 175 -44.40 -6.09 17.53
N ILE A 176 -45.04 -7.19 17.16
CA ILE A 176 -46.28 -7.80 17.72
C ILE A 176 -46.55 -9.07 16.89
#